data_AF-A0A355RCN1-F1
#
_entry.id   AF-A0A355RCN1-F1
#
_cell.length_a   1.000
_cell.length_b   1.000
_cell.length_c   1.000
_cell.angle_alpha   90.00
_cell.angle_beta   90.00
_cell.angle_gamma   90.00
#
_symmetry.space_group_name_H-M   'P 1'
#
loop_
_entity.id
_entity.type
_entity.pdbx_description
1 polymer ?
#
loop_
_entity_poly.entity_id
_entity_poly.type
_entity_poly.pdbx_seq_one_letter_code
_entity_poly.pdbx_strand_id
1 'polypeptide(L)'
;AGRAPQDLATRLLSSQDPETGTRLSLSGMVHQVMIFFLAGHETSAAALSWALYLMARYSHFQDQVAQEASNLMGSDNFAVMRNLSFKRDVFRETLRLYPPVPMMVREVGKQAKFFGAAACLKIA
;
A
#
# COMPACT_ATOMS: atom_id res chain seq x y z
N ALA A 1 14.40 -27.92 -16.82
CA ALA A 1 14.61 -26.60 -16.19
C ALA A 1 13.24 -25.95 -15.98
N GLY A 2 12.95 -25.42 -14.78
CA GLY A 2 11.65 -24.81 -14.47
C GLY A 2 11.48 -23.44 -15.14
N ARG A 3 10.26 -23.13 -15.62
CA ARG A 3 9.91 -21.79 -16.09
C ARG A 3 9.65 -20.89 -14.87
N ALA A 4 10.24 -19.71 -14.84
CA ALA A 4 9.93 -18.73 -13.80
C ALA A 4 8.44 -18.31 -13.90
N PRO A 5 7.73 -18.18 -12.76
CA PRO A 5 6.34 -17.72 -12.74
C PRO A 5 6.21 -16.27 -13.22
N GLN A 6 5.05 -15.93 -13.79
CA GLN A 6 4.74 -14.56 -14.22
C GLN A 6 4.34 -13.70 -13.03
N ASP A 7 5.32 -13.27 -12.25
CA ASP A 7 5.13 -12.44 -11.05
C ASP A 7 5.90 -11.11 -11.14
N LEU A 8 5.78 -10.31 -10.07
CA LEU A 8 6.47 -9.02 -9.97
C LEU A 8 7.99 -9.16 -10.05
N ALA A 9 8.59 -10.20 -9.46
CA ALA A 9 10.03 -10.40 -9.46
C ALA A 9 10.56 -10.72 -10.86
N THR A 10 9.86 -11.59 -11.59
CA THR A 10 10.16 -11.89 -13.00
C THR A 10 10.03 -10.64 -13.87
N ARG A 11 9.01 -9.80 -13.62
CA ARG A 11 8.85 -8.52 -14.35
C ARG A 11 9.97 -7.53 -14.03
N LEU A 12 10.37 -7.38 -12.77
CA LEU A 12 11.50 -6.51 -12.38
C LEU A 12 12.81 -6.95 -13.03
N LEU A 13 13.05 -8.25 -13.14
CA LEU A 13 14.26 -8.81 -13.77
C LEU A 13 14.31 -8.65 -15.29
N SER A 14 13.15 -8.73 -15.95
CA SER A 14 13.06 -8.73 -17.41
C SER A 14 12.79 -7.37 -18.03
N SER A 15 12.25 -6.43 -17.26
CA SER A 15 11.93 -5.07 -17.74
C SER A 15 13.20 -4.25 -17.97
N GLN A 16 13.17 -3.48 -19.04
CA GLN A 16 14.16 -2.43 -19.32
C GLN A 16 13.56 -1.09 -18.93
N ASP A 17 14.40 -0.22 -18.37
CA ASP A 17 14.08 1.19 -18.23
C ASP A 17 13.85 1.79 -19.63
N PRO A 18 12.67 2.37 -19.92
CA PRO A 18 12.35 2.92 -21.24
C PRO A 18 13.20 4.14 -21.61
N GLU A 19 13.77 4.86 -20.64
CA GLU A 19 14.61 6.05 -20.90
C GLU A 19 16.08 5.66 -21.10
N THR A 20 16.60 4.79 -20.23
CA THR A 20 18.04 4.42 -20.25
C THR A 20 18.34 3.13 -20.99
N GLY A 21 17.33 2.30 -21.27
CA GLY A 21 17.48 0.96 -21.84
C GLY A 21 18.12 -0.07 -20.88
N THR A 22 18.45 0.35 -19.66
CA THR A 22 19.17 -0.49 -18.70
C THR A 22 18.23 -1.47 -17.99
N ARG A 23 18.79 -2.59 -17.52
CA ARG A 23 18.08 -3.55 -16.67
C ARG A 23 18.61 -3.47 -15.25
N LEU A 24 17.77 -3.86 -14.29
CA LEU A 24 18.21 -4.03 -12.91
C LEU A 24 19.32 -5.09 -12.85
N SER A 25 20.40 -4.78 -12.13
CA SER A 25 21.40 -5.76 -11.74
C SER A 25 20.79 -6.76 -10.74
N LEU A 26 21.44 -7.91 -10.56
CA LEU A 26 21.01 -8.88 -9.55
C LEU A 26 20.99 -8.26 -8.14
N SER A 27 21.99 -7.43 -7.78
CA SER A 27 22.00 -6.75 -6.48
C SER A 27 20.88 -5.71 -6.36
N GLY A 28 20.62 -4.96 -7.43
CA GLY A 28 19.50 -4.02 -7.49
C GLY A 28 18.15 -4.73 -7.33
N MET A 29 17.99 -5.92 -7.92
CA MET A 29 16.80 -6.75 -7.72
C MET A 29 16.63 -7.16 -6.25
N VAL A 30 17.69 -7.66 -5.60
CA VAL A 30 17.62 -8.04 -4.17
C VAL A 30 17.20 -6.85 -3.31
N HIS A 31 17.80 -5.69 -3.52
CA HIS A 31 17.42 -4.47 -2.81
C HIS A 31 15.97 -4.07 -3.06
N GLN A 32 15.50 -4.16 -4.31
CA GLN A 32 14.12 -3.80 -4.63
C GLN A 32 13.10 -4.75 -3.97
N VAL A 33 13.39 -6.05 -3.94
CA VAL A 33 12.56 -7.04 -3.24
C VAL A 33 12.50 -6.74 -1.74
N MET A 34 13.64 -6.43 -1.11
CA MET A 34 13.69 -6.05 0.30
C MET A 34 12.83 -4.81 0.60
N ILE A 35 12.88 -3.79 -0.27
CA ILE A 35 12.04 -2.58 -0.13
C ILE A 35 10.55 -2.93 -0.22
N PHE A 36 10.14 -3.79 -1.17
CA PHE A 36 8.74 -4.21 -1.28
C PHE A 36 8.24 -4.93 -0.03
N PHE A 37 9.06 -5.82 0.55
CA PHE A 37 8.72 -6.48 1.79
C PHE A 37 8.60 -5.48 2.94
N LEU A 38 9.59 -4.61 3.13
CA LEU A 38 9.56 -3.62 4.20
C LEU A 38 8.35 -2.68 4.07
N ALA A 39 8.17 -2.07 2.90
CA ALA A 39 7.14 -1.08 2.65
C ALA A 39 5.72 -1.70 2.65
N GLY A 40 5.57 -2.94 2.18
CA GLY A 40 4.26 -3.58 2.01
C GLY A 40 3.83 -4.44 3.19
N HIS A 41 4.76 -5.13 3.87
CA HIS A 41 4.43 -6.10 4.90
C HIS A 41 4.00 -5.42 6.20
N GLU A 42 4.87 -4.57 6.76
CA GLU A 42 4.62 -3.94 8.06
C GLU A 42 3.44 -2.98 8.00
N THR A 43 3.34 -2.17 6.93
CA THR A 43 2.24 -1.19 6.78
C THR A 43 0.88 -1.87 6.59
N SER A 44 0.80 -2.93 5.78
CA SER A 44 -0.44 -3.67 5.55
C SER A 44 -0.86 -4.46 6.79
N ALA A 45 0.10 -5.09 7.49
CA ALA A 45 -0.16 -5.80 8.73
C ALA A 45 -0.72 -4.84 9.80
N ALA A 46 -0.08 -3.68 9.99
CA ALA A 46 -0.55 -2.67 10.94
C ALA A 46 -1.95 -2.16 10.59
N ALA A 47 -2.22 -1.86 9.32
CA ALA A 47 -3.56 -1.43 8.87
C ALA A 47 -4.62 -2.49 9.15
N LEU A 48 -4.32 -3.77 8.88
CA LEU A 48 -5.25 -4.87 9.13
C LEU A 48 -5.47 -5.10 10.63
N SER A 49 -4.41 -5.03 11.44
CA SER A 49 -4.52 -5.15 12.90
C SER A 49 -5.44 -4.08 13.49
N TRP A 50 -5.32 -2.82 13.06
CA TRP A 50 -6.22 -1.75 13.49
C TRP A 50 -7.66 -1.95 13.01
N ALA A 51 -7.85 -2.40 11.77
CA ALA A 51 -9.18 -2.66 11.24
C ALA A 51 -9.89 -3.76 12.03
N LEU A 52 -9.19 -4.87 12.32
CA LEU A 52 -9.70 -5.96 13.13
C LEU A 52 -9.98 -5.51 14.57
N TYR A 53 -9.09 -4.73 15.17
CA TYR A 53 -9.30 -4.17 16.50
C TYR A 53 -10.57 -3.28 16.56
N LEU A 54 -10.76 -2.39 15.58
CA LEU A 54 -11.95 -1.54 15.51
C LEU A 54 -13.23 -2.36 15.32
N MET A 55 -13.23 -3.37 14.45
CA MET A 55 -14.38 -4.26 14.29
C MET A 55 -14.69 -5.04 15.57
N ALA A 56 -13.68 -5.52 16.29
CA ALA A 56 -13.87 -6.19 17.57
C ALA A 56 -14.43 -5.24 18.66
N ARG A 57 -14.09 -3.95 18.59
CA ARG A 57 -14.63 -2.91 19.50
C ARG A 57 -16.03 -2.45 19.13
N TYR A 58 -16.42 -2.54 17.87
CA TYR A 58 -17.69 -2.07 17.32
C TYR A 58 -18.38 -3.20 16.54
N SER A 59 -19.02 -4.12 17.28
CA SER A 59 -19.60 -5.35 16.71
C SER A 59 -20.58 -5.12 15.55
N HIS A 60 -21.34 -4.02 15.58
CA HIS A 60 -22.24 -3.67 14.47
C HIS A 60 -21.51 -3.49 13.12
N PHE A 61 -20.28 -2.97 13.12
CA PHE A 61 -19.46 -2.90 11.90
C PHE A 61 -18.99 -4.28 11.45
N GLN A 62 -18.61 -5.14 12.40
CA GLN A 62 -18.23 -6.52 12.10
C GLN A 62 -19.39 -7.28 11.45
N ASP A 63 -20.60 -7.18 12.01
CA ASP A 63 -21.80 -7.85 11.51
C ASP A 63 -22.15 -7.37 10.09
N GLN A 64 -22.10 -6.06 9.85
CA GLN A 64 -22.35 -5.49 8.53
C GLN A 64 -21.31 -5.91 7.48
N VAL A 65 -20.02 -5.93 7.84
CA VAL A 65 -18.95 -6.42 6.95
C VAL A 65 -19.12 -7.92 6.67
N ALA A 66 -19.46 -8.72 7.68
CA ALA A 66 -19.69 -10.15 7.50
C ALA A 66 -20.90 -10.43 6.59
N GLN A 67 -21.98 -9.68 6.74
CA GLN A 67 -23.16 -9.76 5.87
C GLN A 67 -22.85 -9.31 4.44
N GLU A 68 -22.03 -8.26 4.27
CA GLU A 68 -21.57 -7.83 2.95
C GLU A 68 -20.72 -8.94 2.28
N ALA A 69 -19.85 -9.59 3.05
CA ALA A 69 -18.98 -10.67 2.57
C ALA A 69 -19.74 -11.98 2.27
N SER A 70 -20.79 -12.30 3.04
CA SER A 70 -21.59 -13.52 2.81
C SER A 70 -22.27 -13.53 1.45
N ASN A 71 -22.64 -12.35 0.94
CA ASN A 71 -23.24 -12.19 -0.39
C ASN A 71 -22.28 -12.56 -1.54
N LEU A 72 -20.99 -12.76 -1.24
CA LEU A 72 -19.95 -13.13 -2.21
C LEU A 72 -19.47 -14.58 -2.07
N MET A 73 -19.93 -15.32 -1.06
CA MET A 73 -19.54 -16.72 -0.86
C MET A 73 -20.02 -17.58 -2.05
N GLY A 74 -19.07 -18.02 -2.87
CA GLY A 74 -19.32 -18.83 -4.07
C GLY A 74 -18.91 -18.20 -5.40
N SER A 75 -18.38 -16.96 -5.40
CA SER A 75 -17.79 -16.37 -6.60
C SER A 75 -16.27 -16.49 -6.61
N ASP A 76 -15.73 -17.20 -7.60
CA ASP A 76 -14.29 -17.24 -7.87
C ASP A 76 -13.79 -15.99 -8.64
N ASN A 77 -14.70 -15.07 -8.96
CA ASN A 77 -14.37 -13.88 -9.73
C ASN A 77 -13.88 -12.75 -8.82
N PHE A 78 -12.58 -12.44 -8.87
CA PHE A 78 -11.97 -11.33 -8.13
C PHE A 78 -12.68 -9.97 -8.30
N ALA A 79 -13.35 -9.73 -9.44
CA ALA A 79 -14.08 -8.49 -9.69
C ALA A 79 -15.18 -8.21 -8.65
N VAL A 80 -15.71 -9.25 -7.99
CA VAL A 80 -16.73 -9.11 -6.95
C VAL A 80 -16.25 -8.34 -5.72
N MET A 81 -14.95 -8.24 -5.49
CA MET A 81 -14.41 -7.41 -4.41
C MET A 81 -14.77 -5.93 -4.55
N ARG A 82 -15.07 -5.46 -5.77
CA ARG A 82 -15.53 -4.07 -5.99
C ARG A 82 -16.89 -3.78 -5.34
N ASN A 83 -17.69 -4.81 -5.07
CA ASN A 83 -19.00 -4.71 -4.44
C ASN A 83 -18.92 -4.62 -2.90
N LEU A 84 -17.73 -4.81 -2.31
CA LEU A 84 -17.48 -4.69 -0.87
C LEU A 84 -17.28 -3.23 -0.45
N SER A 85 -18.30 -2.42 -0.70
CA SER A 85 -18.28 -0.97 -0.46
C SER A 85 -18.12 -0.63 1.02
N PHE A 86 -18.86 -1.29 1.90
CA PHE A 86 -18.85 -1.03 3.34
C PHE A 86 -17.53 -1.46 3.98
N LYS A 87 -17.01 -2.65 3.64
CA LYS A 87 -15.66 -3.09 4.04
C LYS A 87 -14.60 -2.07 3.66
N ARG A 88 -14.71 -1.47 2.46
CA ARG A 88 -13.78 -0.44 2.00
C ARG A 88 -13.90 0.85 2.82
N ASP A 89 -15.11 1.24 3.20
CA ASP A 89 -15.34 2.43 4.03
C ASP A 89 -14.80 2.22 5.46
N VAL A 90 -15.03 1.04 6.07
CA VAL A 90 -14.42 0.66 7.36
C VAL A 90 -12.89 0.71 7.28
N PHE A 91 -12.30 0.17 6.20
CA PHE A 91 -10.85 0.20 6.02
C PHE A 91 -10.31 1.63 5.82
N ARG A 92 -11.02 2.48 5.09
CA ARG A 92 -10.66 3.90 4.93
C ARG A 92 -10.73 4.66 6.25
N GLU A 93 -11.75 4.40 7.05
CA GLU A 93 -11.87 5.02 8.37
C GLU A 93 -10.78 4.55 9.33
N THR A 94 -10.41 3.27 9.25
CA THR A 94 -9.25 2.73 9.95
C THR A 94 -7.98 3.50 9.58
N LEU A 95 -7.72 3.72 8.29
CA LEU A 95 -6.54 4.47 7.83
C LEU A 95 -6.60 5.97 8.17
N ARG A 96 -7.80 6.54 8.31
CA ARG A 96 -7.98 7.92 8.77
C ARG A 96 -7.61 8.08 10.25
N LEU A 97 -7.99 7.11 11.07
CA LEU A 97 -7.73 7.11 12.53
C LEU A 97 -6.31 6.65 12.87
N TYR A 98 -5.84 5.60 12.21
CA TYR A 98 -4.58 4.92 12.50
C TYR A 98 -3.79 4.63 11.21
N PRO A 99 -3.25 5.67 10.55
CA PRO A 99 -2.43 5.51 9.36
C PRO A 99 -1.10 4.82 9.72
N PRO A 100 -0.70 3.72 9.06
CA PRO A 100 0.58 3.05 9.32
C PRO A 100 1.80 3.95 9.09
N VAL A 101 1.69 4.92 8.16
CA VAL A 101 2.70 5.93 7.90
C VAL A 101 2.10 7.30 8.22
N PRO A 102 2.26 7.81 9.46
CA PRO A 102 1.57 9.02 9.91
C PRO A 102 2.18 10.31 9.35
N MET A 103 3.43 10.26 8.87
CA MET A 103 4.15 11.43 8.38
C MET A 103 4.93 11.10 7.11
N MET A 104 4.90 12.05 6.17
CA MET A 104 5.69 12.03 4.95
C MET A 104 6.53 13.30 4.93
N VAL A 105 7.84 13.16 5.15
CA VAL A 105 8.75 14.31 5.15
C VAL A 105 8.93 14.83 3.72
N ARG A 106 9.04 16.15 3.59
CA ARG A 106 9.29 16.85 2.33
C ARG A 106 10.41 17.84 2.53
N GLU A 107 11.28 17.92 1.53
CA GLU A 107 12.31 18.94 1.45
C GLU A 107 12.01 19.87 0.28
N VAL A 108 12.27 21.16 0.47
CA VAL A 108 12.02 22.18 -0.54
C VAL A 108 13.24 22.28 -1.45
N GLY A 109 13.13 21.82 -2.69
CA GLY A 109 14.26 21.82 -3.64
C GLY A 109 14.63 23.17 -4.25
N LYS A 110 13.78 24.20 -4.10
CA LYS A 110 14.00 25.58 -4.58
C LYS A 110 13.27 26.56 -3.67
N GLN A 111 13.82 27.76 -3.50
CA GLN A 111 13.20 28.78 -2.66
C GLN A 111 11.71 28.99 -3.01
N ALA A 112 10.84 28.82 -2.02
CA ALA A 112 9.40 28.91 -2.18
C ALA A 112 8.78 29.72 -1.04
N LYS A 113 7.59 30.27 -1.27
CA LYS A 113 6.77 30.86 -0.21
C LYS A 113 5.55 29.97 0.03
N PHE A 114 5.38 29.52 1.26
CA PHE A 114 4.18 28.80 1.69
C PHE A 114 3.41 29.69 2.67
N PHE A 115 2.14 29.94 2.39
CA PHE A 115 1.28 30.80 3.22
C PHE A 115 1.92 32.16 3.57
N GLY A 116 2.64 32.76 2.62
CA GLY A 116 3.33 34.03 2.81
C GLY A 116 4.68 33.94 3.56
N ALA A 117 4.98 32.83 4.22
CA ALA A 117 6.27 32.58 4.85
C ALA A 117 7.29 32.02 3.84
N ALA A 118 8.52 32.53 3.88
CA ALA A 118 9.61 31.96 3.09
C ALA A 118 9.96 30.58 3.62
N ALA A 119 9.83 29.55 2.80
CA ALA A 119 10.45 28.25 3.05
C ALA A 119 11.87 28.32 2.48
N CYS A 120 12.84 28.50 3.39
CA CYS A 120 14.24 28.61 3.04
C CYS A 120 14.88 27.23 2.97
N LEU A 121 15.82 27.08 2.03
CA LEU A 121 16.76 25.96 1.98
C LEU A 121 17.68 26.07 3.21
N LYS A 122 17.65 25.08 4.12
CA LYS A 122 18.81 24.52 4.86
C LYS A 122 18.38 23.80 6.14
N ILE A 123 18.68 22.51 6.18
CA ILE A 123 19.43 21.95 7.31
C ILE A 123 20.80 21.62 6.69
N ALA A 124 21.86 22.19 7.25
CA ALA A 124 23.24 21.89 6.88
C ALA A 124 23.63 20.49 7.40
#